data_AF-A0A5R8VIC5-F1
#
_entry.id   AF-A0A5R8VIC5-F1
#
_cell.length_a   1.000
_cell.length_b   1.000
_cell.length_c   1.000
_cell.angle_alpha   90.00
_cell.angle_beta   90.00
_cell.angle_gamma   90.00
#
_symmetry.space_group_name_H-M   'P 1'
#
loop_
_entity.id
_entity.type
_entity.pdbx_description
1 polymer ?
#
loop_
_entity_poly.entity_id
_entity_poly.type
_entity_poly.pdbx_seq_one_letter_code
_entity_poly.pdbx_strand_id
1 'polypeptide(L)'
;MNRADRNQQGGALWVLRVAVATALVVTAVIHAQLAPGYQQAAPGGVGQGALFLVQASASVLAAVFVLLRGSRMAFAAAAVVALSSLAAVILYRYVQVPAIGPLPSMYEPVWYTAKVITAVTEAIAGALAVAGYALLHKQSGSGRAVRGRRHGTSAA
;
A
#
# COMPACT_ATOMS: atom_id res chain seq x y z
N MET A 1 28.80 6.62 -12.78
CA MET A 1 27.91 7.06 -11.68
C MET A 1 28.80 7.45 -10.51
N ASN A 2 28.76 8.72 -10.10
CA ASN A 2 29.68 9.27 -9.11
C ASN A 2 29.22 8.89 -7.68
N ARG A 3 30.11 8.94 -6.68
CA ARG A 3 29.79 8.55 -5.29
C ARG A 3 28.66 9.38 -4.69
N ALA A 4 28.58 10.66 -5.08
CA ALA A 4 27.52 11.59 -4.69
C ALA A 4 26.13 11.13 -5.16
N ASP A 5 26.00 10.69 -6.43
CA ASP A 5 24.72 10.21 -7.00
C ASP A 5 24.18 9.01 -6.24
N ARG A 6 25.07 8.10 -5.83
CA ARG A 6 24.71 6.86 -5.11
C ARG A 6 24.21 7.16 -3.69
N ASN A 7 24.84 8.13 -3.01
CA ASN A 7 24.43 8.56 -1.68
C ASN A 7 23.08 9.30 -1.71
N GLN A 8 22.86 10.18 -2.69
CA GLN A 8 21.57 10.86 -2.86
C GLN A 8 20.44 9.88 -3.17
N GLN A 9 20.69 8.86 -4.00
CA GLN A 9 19.72 7.80 -4.27
C GLN A 9 19.40 6.97 -3.02
N GLY A 10 20.42 6.62 -2.23
CA GLY A 10 20.23 5.91 -0.96
C GLY A 10 19.40 6.72 0.05
N GLY A 11 19.66 8.04 0.15
CA GLY A 11 18.89 8.96 0.99
C GLY A 11 17.43 9.11 0.53
N ALA A 12 17.21 9.31 -0.77
CA ALA A 12 15.86 9.44 -1.34
C ALA A 12 15.01 8.17 -1.12
N LEU A 13 15.61 6.98 -1.29
CA LEU A 13 14.93 5.72 -1.01
C LEU A 13 14.61 5.56 0.48
N TRP A 14 15.48 6.01 1.37
CA TRP A 14 15.21 6.01 2.82
C TRP A 14 14.03 6.91 3.18
N VAL A 15 14.02 8.15 2.68
CA VAL A 15 12.89 9.08 2.87
C VAL A 15 11.59 8.45 2.37
N LEU A 16 11.63 7.81 1.21
CA LEU A 16 10.45 7.15 0.65
C LEU A 16 9.95 5.98 1.50
N ARG A 17 10.85 5.18 2.06
CA ARG A 17 10.48 4.08 2.98
C ARG A 17 9.78 4.61 4.23
N VAL A 18 10.33 5.65 4.83
CA VAL A 18 9.76 6.29 6.02
C VAL A 18 8.40 6.91 5.70
N ALA A 19 8.28 7.60 4.57
CA ALA A 19 7.01 8.20 4.13
C ALA A 19 5.92 7.14 3.90
N VAL A 20 6.23 6.06 3.17
CA VAL A 20 5.29 4.94 2.96
C VAL A 20 4.89 4.30 4.29
N ALA A 21 5.86 4.00 5.16
CA ALA A 21 5.58 3.38 6.45
C ALA A 21 4.70 4.27 7.33
N THR A 22 4.97 5.58 7.36
CA THR A 22 4.16 6.55 8.10
C THR A 22 2.73 6.58 7.57
N ALA A 23 2.55 6.66 6.26
CA ALA A 23 1.23 6.65 5.64
C ALA A 23 0.45 5.36 5.97
N LEU A 24 1.11 4.19 5.92
CA LEU A 24 0.50 2.90 6.27
C LEU A 24 0.14 2.80 7.76
N VAL A 25 0.95 3.37 8.66
CA VAL A 25 0.61 3.43 10.09
C VAL A 25 -0.62 4.32 10.31
N VAL A 26 -0.71 5.47 9.64
CA VAL A 26 -1.91 6.32 9.69
C VAL A 26 -3.13 5.57 9.16
N THR A 27 -3.01 4.87 8.03
CA THR A 27 -4.06 3.97 7.51
C THR A 27 -4.50 2.95 8.57
N ALA A 28 -3.55 2.29 9.24
CA ALA A 28 -3.86 1.29 10.26
C ALA A 28 -4.63 1.88 11.45
N VAL A 29 -4.22 3.06 11.92
CA VAL A 29 -4.90 3.76 13.02
C VAL A 29 -6.33 4.13 12.63
N ILE A 30 -6.53 4.73 11.45
CA ILE A 30 -7.86 5.10 10.96
C ILE A 30 -8.76 3.85 10.88
N HIS A 31 -8.25 2.74 10.36
CA HIS A 31 -9.03 1.51 10.24
C HIS A 31 -9.38 0.91 11.60
N ALA A 32 -8.42 0.87 12.54
CA ALA A 32 -8.67 0.41 13.89
C ALA A 32 -9.71 1.25 14.61
N GLN A 33 -9.72 2.58 14.39
CA GLN A 33 -10.71 3.49 14.96
C GLN A 33 -12.11 3.34 14.34
N LEU A 34 -12.19 3.06 13.04
CA LEU A 34 -13.47 2.86 12.35
C LEU A 34 -14.09 1.47 12.64
N ALA A 35 -13.27 0.47 12.95
CA ALA A 35 -13.71 -0.92 13.10
C ALA A 35 -14.90 -1.10 14.07
N PRO A 36 -14.92 -0.54 15.30
CA PRO A 36 -16.02 -0.75 16.24
C PRO A 36 -17.35 -0.20 15.73
N GLY A 37 -17.34 0.96 15.06
CA GLY A 37 -18.55 1.56 14.48
C GLY A 37 -19.11 0.71 13.35
N TYR A 38 -18.23 0.19 12.50
CA TYR A 38 -18.59 -0.68 11.38
C TYR A 38 -18.95 -2.11 11.77
N GLN A 39 -18.61 -2.55 12.99
CA GLN A 39 -19.01 -3.86 13.50
C GLN A 39 -20.48 -3.88 13.96
N GLN A 40 -21.07 -2.73 14.30
CA GLN A 40 -22.45 -2.65 14.81
C GLN A 40 -23.49 -3.13 13.79
N ALA A 41 -23.18 -3.06 12.49
CA ALA A 41 -24.05 -3.58 11.43
C ALA A 41 -24.11 -5.12 11.39
N ALA A 42 -23.18 -5.83 12.05
CA ALA A 42 -23.19 -7.28 12.18
C ALA A 42 -22.56 -7.76 13.51
N PRO A 43 -23.19 -7.52 14.67
CA PRO A 43 -22.57 -7.75 15.98
C PRO A 43 -22.18 -9.20 16.27
N GLY A 44 -22.91 -10.17 15.71
CA GLY A 44 -22.68 -11.61 15.89
C GLY A 44 -22.00 -12.30 14.69
N GLY A 45 -21.53 -11.56 13.69
CA GLY A 45 -21.00 -12.10 12.44
C GLY A 45 -19.71 -11.44 11.97
N VAL A 46 -19.25 -11.82 10.77
CA VAL A 46 -18.10 -11.19 10.11
C VAL A 46 -18.59 -9.87 9.47
N GLY A 47 -18.57 -8.81 10.27
CA GLY A 47 -18.96 -7.46 9.84
C GLY A 47 -17.85 -6.69 9.14
N GLN A 48 -18.15 -5.46 8.70
CA GLN A 48 -17.12 -4.56 8.16
C GLN A 48 -16.00 -4.30 9.18
N GLY A 49 -16.32 -4.27 10.47
CA GLY A 49 -15.33 -4.08 11.53
C GLY A 49 -14.18 -5.08 11.47
N ALA A 50 -14.47 -6.35 11.18
CA ALA A 50 -13.43 -7.37 10.99
C ALA A 50 -12.52 -7.06 9.78
N LEU A 51 -13.11 -6.60 8.66
CA LEU A 51 -12.35 -6.19 7.47
C LEU A 51 -11.44 -4.99 7.78
N PHE A 52 -11.94 -4.02 8.54
CA PHE A 52 -11.14 -2.89 9.02
C PHE A 52 -9.96 -3.36 9.87
N LEU A 53 -10.14 -4.31 10.79
CA LEU A 53 -9.04 -4.83 11.61
C LEU A 53 -8.02 -5.65 10.81
N VAL A 54 -8.48 -6.45 9.84
CA VAL A 54 -7.59 -7.18 8.92
C VAL A 54 -6.74 -6.20 8.13
N GLN A 55 -7.37 -5.15 7.60
CA GLN A 55 -6.69 -4.11 6.84
C GLN A 55 -5.69 -3.31 7.71
N ALA A 56 -6.05 -3.01 8.96
CA ALA A 56 -5.16 -2.36 9.91
C ALA A 56 -3.92 -3.23 10.19
N SER A 57 -4.13 -4.53 10.44
CA SER A 57 -3.07 -5.49 10.69
C SER A 57 -2.15 -5.65 9.48
N ALA A 58 -2.73 -5.79 8.27
CA ALA A 58 -1.97 -5.86 7.02
C ALA A 58 -1.15 -4.59 6.78
N SER A 59 -1.71 -3.41 7.11
CA SER A 59 -1.01 -2.12 6.97
C SER A 59 0.20 -2.02 7.90
N VAL A 60 0.08 -2.46 9.16
CA VAL A 60 1.21 -2.52 10.09
C VAL A 60 2.30 -3.47 9.59
N LEU A 61 1.92 -4.68 9.15
CA LEU A 61 2.88 -5.66 8.62
C LEU A 61 3.60 -5.12 7.38
N ALA A 62 2.88 -4.46 6.47
CA ALA A 62 3.47 -3.84 5.29
C ALA A 62 4.42 -2.68 5.65
N ALA A 63 4.05 -1.85 6.63
CA ALA A 63 4.91 -0.76 7.12
C ALA A 63 6.23 -1.29 7.66
N VAL A 64 6.17 -2.30 8.53
CA VAL A 64 7.36 -2.98 9.08
C VAL A 64 8.17 -3.61 7.95
N PHE A 65 7.52 -4.27 6.99
CA PHE A 65 8.22 -4.92 5.87
C PHE A 65 8.99 -3.92 4.98
N VAL A 66 8.39 -2.75 4.69
CA VAL A 66 9.06 -1.67 3.96
C VAL A 66 10.23 -1.09 4.76
N LEU A 67 10.05 -0.83 6.05
CA LEU A 67 11.10 -0.30 6.92
C LEU A 67 12.27 -1.26 7.12
N LEU A 68 12.03 -2.57 7.17
CA LEU A 68 13.09 -3.56 7.34
C LEU A 68 13.78 -3.87 6.01
N ARG A 69 13.02 -4.20 4.96
CA ARG A 69 13.59 -4.79 3.74
C ARG A 69 13.83 -3.80 2.61
N GLY A 70 12.98 -2.78 2.46
CA GLY A 70 13.15 -1.73 1.45
C GLY A 70 13.26 -2.24 0.01
N SER A 71 12.76 -3.45 -0.24
CA SER A 71 12.89 -4.13 -1.52
C SER A 71 11.68 -3.84 -2.40
N ARG A 72 11.80 -4.17 -3.70
CA ARG A 72 10.67 -4.08 -4.65
C ARG A 72 9.42 -4.83 -4.14
N MET A 73 9.61 -5.98 -3.49
CA MET A 73 8.49 -6.77 -2.97
C MET A 73 7.84 -6.12 -1.75
N ALA A 74 8.62 -5.38 -0.94
CA ALA A 74 8.06 -4.63 0.17
C ALA A 74 7.18 -3.47 -0.30
N PHE A 75 7.65 -2.71 -1.30
CA PHE A 75 6.83 -1.65 -1.91
C PHE A 75 5.61 -2.21 -2.65
N ALA A 76 5.74 -3.36 -3.32
CA ALA A 76 4.59 -4.03 -3.95
C ALA A 76 3.53 -4.46 -2.91
N ALA A 77 3.95 -5.06 -1.80
CA ALA A 77 3.04 -5.44 -0.71
C ALA A 77 2.33 -4.21 -0.13
N ALA A 78 3.06 -3.12 0.14
CA ALA A 78 2.49 -1.85 0.59
C ALA A 78 1.46 -1.29 -0.41
N ALA A 79 1.76 -1.33 -1.71
CA ALA A 79 0.85 -0.86 -2.74
C ALA A 79 -0.42 -1.72 -2.81
N VAL A 80 -0.30 -3.05 -2.76
CA VAL A 80 -1.45 -3.95 -2.75
C VAL A 80 -2.37 -3.66 -1.56
N VAL A 81 -1.81 -3.53 -0.36
CA VAL A 81 -2.59 -3.23 0.86
C VAL A 81 -3.29 -1.88 0.76
N ALA A 82 -2.58 -0.81 0.38
CA ALA A 82 -3.18 0.52 0.30
C ALA A 82 -4.26 0.61 -0.80
N LEU A 83 -3.98 0.04 -1.97
CA LEU A 83 -4.89 0.08 -3.12
C LEU A 83 -6.10 -0.84 -2.96
N SER A 84 -5.98 -1.98 -2.27
CA SER A 84 -7.15 -2.82 -1.95
C SER A 84 -8.12 -2.09 -1.04
N SER A 85 -7.59 -1.35 -0.08
CA SER A 85 -8.35 -0.50 0.83
C SER A 85 -9.11 0.60 0.10
N LEU A 86 -8.38 1.36 -0.74
CA LEU A 86 -8.97 2.42 -1.56
C LEU A 86 -10.02 1.86 -2.52
N ALA A 87 -9.72 0.73 -3.16
CA ALA A 87 -10.67 0.05 -4.04
C ALA A 87 -11.92 -0.37 -3.28
N ALA A 88 -11.81 -0.86 -2.04
CA ALA A 88 -12.97 -1.19 -1.21
C ALA A 88 -13.81 0.05 -0.87
N VAL A 89 -13.19 1.17 -0.49
CA VAL A 89 -13.90 2.43 -0.20
C VAL A 89 -14.69 2.91 -1.41
N ILE A 90 -14.09 2.87 -2.60
CA ILE A 90 -14.73 3.27 -3.86
C ILE A 90 -15.80 2.25 -4.28
N LEU A 91 -15.50 0.96 -4.23
CA LEU A 91 -16.42 -0.11 -4.61
C LEU A 91 -17.69 -0.05 -3.77
N TYR A 92 -17.55 -0.05 -2.45
CA TYR A 92 -18.69 -0.02 -1.54
C TYR A 92 -19.45 1.31 -1.57
N ARG A 93 -18.86 2.37 -2.13
CA ARG A 93 -19.54 3.63 -2.37
C ARG A 93 -20.40 3.63 -3.63
N TYR A 94 -19.93 3.02 -4.71
CA TYR A 94 -20.57 3.14 -6.03
C TYR A 94 -21.30 1.88 -6.47
N VAL A 95 -20.95 0.73 -5.91
CA VAL A 95 -21.54 -0.57 -6.25
C VAL A 95 -22.26 -1.11 -5.03
N GLN A 96 -23.55 -1.39 -5.20
CA GLN A 96 -24.35 -2.04 -4.19
C GLN A 96 -24.02 -3.53 -4.15
N VAL A 97 -22.95 -3.86 -3.42
CA VAL A 97 -22.58 -5.25 -3.18
C VAL A 97 -23.63 -5.87 -2.24
N PRO A 98 -24.38 -6.89 -2.69
CA PRO A 98 -25.38 -7.54 -1.85
C PRO A 98 -24.69 -8.28 -0.70
N ALA A 99 -25.47 -8.70 0.30
CA ALA A 99 -24.95 -9.60 1.34
C ALA A 99 -24.48 -10.91 0.70
N ILE A 100 -23.33 -11.43 1.15
CA ILE A 100 -22.74 -12.68 0.65
C ILE A 100 -22.48 -13.59 1.85
N GLY A 101 -23.37 -14.57 2.06
CA GLY A 101 -23.30 -15.48 3.20
C GLY A 101 -23.32 -14.72 4.54
N PRO A 102 -22.32 -14.91 5.43
CA PRO A 102 -22.27 -14.22 6.72
C PRO A 102 -21.82 -12.75 6.62
N LEU A 103 -21.40 -12.28 5.43
CA LEU A 103 -21.02 -10.89 5.20
C LEU A 103 -22.27 -10.06 4.89
N PRO A 104 -22.58 -9.01 5.69
CA PRO A 104 -23.70 -8.11 5.41
C PRO A 104 -23.45 -7.30 4.12
N SER A 105 -24.48 -6.58 3.66
CA SER A 105 -24.28 -5.61 2.58
C SER A 105 -23.35 -4.50 3.07
N MET A 106 -22.31 -4.23 2.29
CA MET A 106 -21.26 -3.27 2.61
C MET A 106 -21.49 -1.90 1.96
N TYR A 107 -22.61 -1.73 1.27
CA TYR A 107 -22.91 -0.53 0.50
C TYR A 107 -23.06 0.69 1.40
N GLU A 108 -22.24 1.71 1.15
CA GLU A 108 -22.23 2.95 1.92
C GLU A 108 -22.17 4.15 0.97
N PRO A 109 -23.32 4.72 0.57
CA PRO A 109 -23.39 5.79 -0.42
C PRO A 109 -22.96 7.16 0.12
N VAL A 110 -22.69 7.31 1.41
CA VAL A 110 -22.35 8.62 1.97
C VAL A 110 -20.84 8.83 1.97
N TRP A 111 -20.40 10.02 1.55
CA TRP A 111 -19.06 10.54 1.81
C TRP A 111 -19.12 11.41 3.06
N TYR A 112 -18.57 10.92 4.15
CA TYR A 112 -18.38 11.68 5.38
C TYR A 112 -16.88 11.93 5.62
N THR A 113 -16.54 12.86 6.50
CA THR A 113 -15.17 13.36 6.69
C THR A 113 -14.15 12.24 6.90
N ALA A 114 -14.41 11.31 7.83
CA ALA A 114 -13.48 10.21 8.08
C ALA A 114 -13.29 9.30 6.84
N LYS A 115 -14.34 9.03 6.05
CA LYS A 115 -14.21 8.29 4.79
C LYS A 115 -13.32 8.99 3.76
N VAL A 116 -13.44 10.31 3.66
CA VAL A 116 -12.61 11.12 2.76
C VAL A 116 -11.15 11.09 3.22
N ILE A 117 -10.91 11.25 4.53
CA ILE A 117 -9.56 11.14 5.12
C ILE A 117 -8.97 9.75 4.84
N THR A 118 -9.75 8.68 5.02
CA THR A 118 -9.33 7.31 4.68
C THR A 118 -8.91 7.21 3.22
N ALA A 119 -9.78 7.61 2.28
CA ALA A 119 -9.51 7.50 0.85
C ALA A 119 -8.27 8.29 0.41
N VAL A 120 -8.10 9.52 0.92
CA VAL A 120 -6.93 10.35 0.62
C VAL A 120 -5.66 9.73 1.18
N THR A 121 -5.70 9.24 2.43
CA THR A 121 -4.54 8.61 3.08
C THR A 121 -4.11 7.35 2.31
N GLU A 122 -5.06 6.50 1.93
CA GLU A 122 -4.79 5.30 1.15
C GLU A 122 -4.26 5.62 -0.24
N ALA A 123 -4.79 6.65 -0.90
CA ALA A 123 -4.29 7.11 -2.19
C ALA A 123 -2.83 7.59 -2.10
N ILE A 124 -2.49 8.35 -1.05
CA ILE A 124 -1.12 8.80 -0.80
C ILE A 124 -0.20 7.60 -0.52
N ALA A 125 -0.61 6.69 0.38
CA ALA A 125 0.16 5.49 0.70
C ALA A 125 0.41 4.62 -0.55
N GLY A 126 -0.63 4.39 -1.34
CA GLY A 126 -0.56 3.65 -2.60
C GLY A 126 0.35 4.32 -3.63
N ALA A 127 0.21 5.63 -3.83
CA ALA A 127 1.02 6.38 -4.78
C ALA A 127 2.51 6.35 -4.41
N LEU A 128 2.86 6.57 -3.14
CA LEU A 128 4.24 6.49 -2.65
C LEU A 128 4.80 5.07 -2.79
N ALA A 129 4.00 4.04 -2.48
CA ALA A 129 4.42 2.65 -2.62
C ALA A 129 4.67 2.26 -4.08
N VAL A 130 3.79 2.67 -4.99
CA VAL A 130 3.96 2.47 -6.44
C VAL A 130 5.19 3.21 -6.96
N ALA A 131 5.43 4.45 -6.52
CA ALA A 131 6.62 5.20 -6.87
C ALA A 131 7.89 4.46 -6.43
N GLY A 132 7.94 3.96 -5.19
CA GLY A 132 9.06 3.17 -4.68
C GLY A 132 9.30 1.89 -5.46
N TYR A 133 8.22 1.17 -5.79
CA TYR A 133 8.29 -0.01 -6.65
C TYR A 133 8.88 0.32 -8.03
N ALA A 134 8.38 1.36 -8.69
CA ALA A 134 8.81 1.76 -10.03
C ALA A 134 10.27 2.20 -10.06
N LEU A 135 10.72 2.95 -9.05
CA LEU A 135 12.13 3.40 -8.93
C LEU A 135 13.09 2.20 -8.80
N LEU A 136 12.75 1.21 -7.96
CA LEU A 136 13.57 0.00 -7.80
C LEU A 136 13.53 -0.92 -9.03
N HIS A 137 12.40 -0.96 -9.74
CA HIS A 137 12.25 -1.77 -10.95
C HIS A 137 13.15 -1.26 -12.08
N LYS A 138 13.19 0.07 -12.30
CA LYS A 138 14.04 0.70 -13.33
C LYS A 138 15.53 0.41 -13.11
N GLN A 139 15.99 0.42 -11.85
CA GLN A 139 17.38 0.13 -11.50
C GLN A 139 17.80 -1.32 -11.80
N SER A 140 16.87 -2.28 -11.63
CA SER A 140 17.13 -3.70 -11.92
C SER A 140 17.31 -3.97 -13.41
N GLY A 141 16.64 -3.19 -14.28
CA GLY A 141 16.74 -3.30 -15.74
C GLY A 141 18.04 -2.73 -16.32
N SER A 142 18.49 -1.57 -15.83
CA SER A 142 19.72 -0.93 -16.33
C SER A 142 21.00 -1.74 -16.03
N GLY A 143 21.06 -2.48 -14.92
CA GLY A 143 22.20 -3.33 -14.58
C GLY A 143 22.37 -4.55 -15.51
N ARG A 144 21.25 -5.07 -16.07
CA ARG A 144 21.26 -6.23 -16.96
C ARG A 144 21.71 -5.87 -18.38
N ALA A 145 21.35 -4.67 -18.86
CA ALA A 145 21.76 -4.16 -20.17
C ALA A 145 23.27 -3.88 -20.28
N VAL A 146 23.91 -3.44 -19.19
CA VAL A 146 25.36 -3.19 -19.16
C VAL A 146 26.18 -4.48 -19.14
N ARG A 147 25.69 -5.54 -18.47
CA ARG A 147 26.38 -6.84 -18.40
C ARG A 147 26.35 -7.59 -19.73
N GLY A 148 25.27 -7.49 -20.50
CA GLY A 148 25.19 -8.10 -21.84
C GLY A 148 26.16 -7.51 -22.86
N ARG A 149 26.51 -6.22 -22.73
CA ARG A 149 27.38 -5.52 -23.69
C ARG A 149 28.89 -5.83 -23.51
N ARG A 150 29.30 -6.32 -22.33
CA ARG A 150 30.70 -6.69 -22.03
C ARG A 150 31.09 -8.11 -22.49
N HIS A 151 30.14 -9.01 -22.73
CA HIS A 151 30.45 -10.36 -23.21
C HIS A 151 30.48 -10.48 -24.75
N GLY A 152 30.07 -9.45 -25.49
CA GLY A 152 30.09 -9.44 -26.96
C GLY A 152 31.36 -8.89 -27.62
N THR A 153 32.37 -8.48 -26.85
CA THR A 153 33.56 -7.76 -27.37
C THR A 153 34.89 -8.53 -27.24
N SER A 154 34.85 -9.82 -26.91
CA SER A 154 36.07 -10.64 -26.76
C SER A 154 36.24 -11.71 -27.84
N ALA A 155 35.69 -11.49 -29.03
CA ALA A 155 35.89 -12.34 -30.21
C ALA A 155 36.27 -11.45 -31.41
N ALA A 156 37.54 -11.07 -31.48
CA ALA A 156 38.18 -10.51 -32.66
C ALA A 156 39.68 -10.86 -32.57
#